data_AF-D3BM21-F1
#
_entry.id   AF-D3BM21-F1
#
_cell.length_a   1.000
_cell.length_b   1.000
_cell.length_c   1.000
_cell.angle_alpha   90.00
_cell.angle_beta   90.00
_cell.angle_gamma   90.00
#
_symmetry.space_group_name_H-M   'P 1'
#
loop_
_entity.id
_entity.type
_entity.pdbx_description
1 polymer ?
#
loop_
_entity_poly.entity_id
_entity_poly.type
_entity_poly.pdbx_seq_one_letter_code
_entity_poly.pdbx_strand_id
1 'polypeptide(L)'
;MFVEKVGYLGWKNCYRIQYQNLQCIVTTDVGPRIISLRKVNNQHLSQELMGVAQADAGQVGGTEWKLYGGHRLWSAPEQSPRTYFPDNFSVAIEIAADRRSVNRLKLGNRYIVVEQQPTATTTNKIGARVNNGWTCAVNSDTLFVKLIDRETKDLNVDLGANVECYLSPDILELETVGPLTLLEPKQSVTLTEKWFLFDNSVIPTNDQTVDASILPTINRLL
;
A
#
# COMPACT_ATOMS: atom_id res chain seq x y z
N MET A 1 9.83 0.71 -18.98
CA MET A 1 9.29 -0.50 -18.31
C MET A 1 8.37 -1.16 -19.31
N PHE A 2 8.33 -2.49 -19.35
CA PHE A 2 7.42 -3.23 -20.19
C PHE A 2 6.73 -4.31 -19.34
N VAL A 3 5.44 -4.53 -19.59
CA VAL A 3 4.62 -5.56 -18.94
C VAL A 3 3.84 -6.29 -20.03
N GLU A 4 3.92 -7.61 -20.05
CA GLU A 4 3.24 -8.45 -21.04
C GLU A 4 2.67 -9.70 -20.39
N LYS A 5 1.45 -10.07 -20.81
CA LYS A 5 0.84 -11.33 -20.39
C LYS A 5 1.48 -12.49 -21.15
N VAL A 6 1.93 -13.50 -20.43
CA VAL A 6 2.61 -14.70 -20.95
C VAL A 6 2.13 -15.95 -20.22
N GLY A 7 2.36 -17.13 -20.80
CA GLY A 7 2.33 -18.39 -20.06
C GLY A 7 3.73 -18.72 -19.52
N TYR A 8 3.82 -19.32 -18.33
CA TYR A 8 5.11 -19.73 -17.76
C TYR A 8 4.96 -20.94 -16.84
N LEU A 9 5.76 -21.99 -17.07
CA LEU A 9 5.81 -23.22 -16.27
C LEU A 9 4.41 -23.81 -15.94
N GLY A 10 3.52 -23.86 -16.93
CA GLY A 10 2.17 -24.42 -16.80
C GLY A 10 1.08 -23.44 -16.34
N TRP A 11 1.44 -22.32 -15.72
CA TRP A 11 0.49 -21.24 -15.43
C TRP A 11 0.20 -20.43 -16.69
N LYS A 12 -1.08 -20.12 -16.89
CA LYS A 12 -1.61 -19.46 -18.10
C LYS A 12 -1.66 -17.94 -17.94
N ASN A 13 -1.84 -17.45 -16.71
CA ASN A 13 -1.95 -16.04 -16.42
C ASN A 13 -0.71 -15.56 -15.67
N CYS A 14 0.39 -15.37 -16.40
CA CYS A 14 1.61 -14.77 -15.90
C CYS A 14 1.86 -13.42 -16.57
N TYR A 15 2.64 -12.57 -15.91
CA TYR A 15 3.02 -11.25 -16.40
C TYR A 15 4.53 -11.14 -16.36
N ARG A 16 5.13 -11.01 -17.54
CA ARG A 16 6.54 -10.70 -17.71
C ARG A 16 6.73 -9.20 -17.55
N ILE A 17 7.49 -8.82 -16.54
CA ILE A 17 7.79 -7.42 -16.22
C ILE A 17 9.28 -7.20 -16.45
N GLN A 18 9.63 -6.23 -17.30
CA GLN A 18 11.00 -5.81 -17.52
C GLN A 18 11.19 -4.34 -17.17
N TYR A 19 12.20 -4.07 -16.34
CA TYR A 19 12.61 -2.72 -15.97
C TYR A 19 14.13 -2.64 -15.91
N GLN A 20 14.72 -1.77 -16.74
CA GLN A 20 16.17 -1.66 -16.88
C GLN A 20 16.80 -3.04 -17.18
N ASN A 21 17.72 -3.49 -16.34
CA ASN A 21 18.40 -4.78 -16.46
C ASN A 21 17.73 -5.91 -15.63
N LEU A 22 16.51 -5.71 -15.14
CA LEU A 22 15.74 -6.70 -14.38
C LEU A 22 14.56 -7.19 -15.20
N GLN A 23 14.37 -8.50 -15.28
CA GLN A 23 13.15 -9.14 -15.76
C GLN A 23 12.63 -10.09 -14.68
N CYS A 24 11.34 -10.01 -14.38
CA CYS A 24 10.67 -10.99 -13.54
C CYS A 24 9.38 -11.51 -14.19
N ILE A 25 8.89 -12.63 -13.69
CA ILE A 25 7.58 -13.18 -14.06
C ILE A 25 6.76 -13.34 -12.78
N VAL A 26 5.57 -12.76 -12.79
CA VAL A 26 4.58 -12.83 -11.70
C VAL A 26 3.42 -13.68 -12.18
N THR A 27 2.93 -14.62 -11.38
CA THR A 27 1.72 -15.38 -11.71
C THR A 27 0.52 -14.79 -10.99
N THR A 28 -0.63 -14.75 -11.67
CA THR A 28 -1.93 -14.40 -11.08
C THR A 28 -2.84 -15.61 -10.92
N ASP A 29 -2.40 -16.80 -11.34
CA ASP A 29 -3.14 -18.06 -11.16
C ASP A 29 -3.09 -18.55 -9.70
N VAL A 30 -2.00 -18.21 -8.99
CA VAL A 30 -1.76 -18.50 -7.57
C VAL A 30 -1.00 -17.34 -6.92
N GLY A 31 -1.08 -17.16 -5.60
CA GLY A 31 -0.16 -16.28 -4.86
C GLY A 31 -0.81 -15.17 -4.03
N PRO A 32 -0.16 -13.99 -3.93
CA PRO A 32 0.78 -13.38 -4.90
C PRO A 32 2.19 -13.98 -4.90
N ARG A 33 2.75 -14.26 -6.09
CA ARG A 33 4.08 -14.86 -6.26
C ARG A 33 4.88 -14.31 -7.44
N ILE A 34 6.18 -14.11 -7.24
CA ILE A 34 7.17 -13.91 -8.30
C ILE A 34 7.88 -15.25 -8.52
N ILE A 35 7.80 -15.80 -9.73
CA ILE A 35 8.22 -17.17 -10.05
C ILE A 35 9.42 -17.23 -11.01
N SER A 36 9.95 -16.06 -11.40
CA SER A 36 11.21 -15.92 -12.14
C SER A 36 11.80 -14.56 -11.87
N LEU A 37 13.12 -14.50 -11.76
CA LEU A 37 13.91 -13.28 -11.70
C LEU A 37 15.24 -13.49 -12.45
N ARG A 38 15.49 -12.64 -13.43
CA ARG A 38 16.69 -12.69 -14.27
C ARG A 38 17.25 -11.31 -14.52
N LYS A 39 18.57 -11.25 -14.72
CA LYS A 39 19.25 -10.07 -15.23
C LYS A 39 19.17 -10.07 -16.76
N VAL A 40 18.90 -8.91 -17.35
CA VAL A 40 18.91 -8.66 -18.80
C VAL A 40 20.15 -7.84 -19.16
N ASN A 41 21.01 -8.38 -20.03
CA ASN A 41 22.19 -7.70 -20.57
C ASN A 41 22.19 -7.80 -22.10
N ASN A 42 22.12 -6.67 -22.81
CA ASN A 42 22.14 -6.65 -24.28
C ASN A 42 21.21 -7.70 -24.92
N GLN A 43 19.95 -7.77 -24.46
CA GLN A 43 18.93 -8.75 -24.87
C GLN A 43 19.16 -10.21 -24.44
N HIS A 44 20.29 -10.53 -23.77
CA HIS A 44 20.52 -11.84 -23.18
C HIS A 44 20.02 -11.91 -21.73
N LEU A 45 19.39 -13.04 -21.38
CA LEU A 45 18.96 -13.33 -20.01
C LEU A 45 20.07 -14.10 -19.26
N SER A 46 20.26 -13.77 -17.99
CA SER A 46 21.05 -14.58 -17.07
C SER A 46 20.39 -15.94 -16.80
N GLN A 47 21.10 -16.80 -16.06
CA GLN A 47 20.47 -17.93 -15.39
C GLN A 47 19.36 -17.44 -14.46
N GLU A 48 18.43 -18.35 -14.18
CA GLU A 48 17.32 -18.12 -13.26
C GLU A 48 17.86 -17.89 -11.84
N LEU A 49 17.39 -16.83 -11.18
CA LEU A 49 17.77 -16.56 -9.80
C LEU A 49 16.75 -17.13 -8.80
N MET A 50 15.57 -17.56 -9.27
CA MET A 50 14.51 -18.16 -8.44
C MET A 50 14.28 -19.64 -8.74
N GLY A 51 14.30 -20.50 -7.72
CA GLY A 51 13.91 -21.90 -7.88
C GLY A 51 12.38 -22.07 -7.87
N VAL A 52 11.84 -22.82 -8.83
CA VAL A 52 10.44 -23.28 -8.84
C VAL A 52 10.43 -24.80 -8.67
N ALA A 53 9.64 -25.32 -7.74
CA ALA A 53 9.53 -26.78 -7.58
C ALA A 53 8.70 -27.34 -8.75
N GLN A 54 9.35 -28.17 -9.56
CA GLN A 54 8.73 -28.69 -10.80
C GLN A 54 7.48 -29.53 -10.54
N ALA A 55 7.39 -30.19 -9.37
CA ALA A 55 6.22 -30.99 -9.00
C ALA A 55 4.95 -30.14 -8.87
N ASP A 56 5.07 -28.92 -8.37
CA ASP A 56 3.94 -28.02 -8.10
C ASP A 56 3.73 -26.95 -9.18
N ALA A 57 4.69 -26.79 -10.10
CA ALA A 57 4.64 -25.82 -11.18
C ALA A 57 3.37 -25.98 -12.03
N GLY A 58 2.67 -24.86 -12.26
CA GLY A 58 1.45 -24.83 -13.08
C GLY A 58 0.19 -25.35 -12.39
N GLN A 59 0.29 -25.88 -11.17
CA GLN A 59 -0.89 -26.30 -10.42
C GLN A 59 -1.64 -25.09 -9.84
N VAL A 60 -2.95 -25.27 -9.63
CA VAL A 60 -3.87 -24.30 -9.01
C VAL A 60 -4.81 -25.01 -8.05
N GLY A 61 -5.46 -24.28 -7.14
CA GLY A 61 -6.46 -24.78 -6.20
C GLY A 61 -5.93 -25.80 -5.18
N GLY A 62 -6.88 -26.36 -4.41
CA GLY A 62 -6.61 -27.30 -3.32
C GLY A 62 -6.52 -26.61 -1.95
N THR A 63 -6.76 -27.38 -0.89
CA THR A 63 -6.79 -26.93 0.52
C THR A 63 -5.45 -27.02 1.22
N GLU A 64 -4.50 -27.76 0.63
CA GLU A 64 -3.17 -27.96 1.19
C GLU A 64 -2.17 -26.96 0.62
N TRP A 65 -1.19 -26.61 1.44
CA TRP A 65 -0.08 -25.77 1.01
C TRP A 65 0.78 -26.46 -0.05
N LYS A 66 1.22 -25.69 -1.06
CA LYS A 66 2.13 -26.17 -2.12
C LYS A 66 3.43 -25.40 -2.16
N LEU A 67 4.53 -26.11 -2.42
CA LEU A 67 5.87 -25.54 -2.53
C LEU A 67 6.10 -25.08 -3.97
N TYR A 68 5.39 -24.06 -4.45
CA TYR A 68 5.65 -23.56 -5.80
C TYR A 68 7.08 -23.02 -6.00
N GLY A 69 7.79 -22.65 -4.92
CA GLY A 69 9.05 -21.92 -4.98
C GLY A 69 8.84 -20.43 -5.32
N GLY A 70 9.86 -19.81 -5.88
CA GLY A 70 9.90 -18.37 -6.17
C GLY A 70 9.92 -17.52 -4.89
N HIS A 71 9.43 -16.29 -5.02
CA HIS A 71 9.20 -15.38 -3.92
C HIS A 71 7.71 -15.29 -3.59
N ARG A 72 7.38 -15.34 -2.30
CA ARG A 72 6.03 -15.13 -1.73
C ARG A 72 6.12 -14.20 -0.53
N LEU A 73 4.97 -13.63 -0.14
CA LEU A 73 4.85 -12.91 1.12
C LEU A 73 4.75 -13.90 2.30
N TRP A 74 5.25 -13.47 3.45
CA TRP A 74 5.30 -14.25 4.69
C TRP A 74 5.18 -13.33 5.91
N SER A 75 4.59 -13.83 7.00
CA SER A 75 4.47 -13.12 8.28
C SER A 75 5.25 -13.85 9.38
N ALA A 76 6.00 -13.13 10.21
CA ALA A 76 6.65 -13.70 11.40
C ALA A 76 5.67 -13.77 12.61
N PRO A 77 5.90 -14.68 13.57
CA PRO A 77 6.76 -15.87 13.46
C PRO A 77 6.19 -16.91 12.49
N GLU A 78 7.04 -17.81 12.00
CA GLU A 78 6.64 -19.01 11.27
C GLU A 78 5.79 -19.91 12.18
N GLN A 79 4.54 -20.15 11.77
CA GLN A 79 3.60 -20.94 12.57
C GLN A 79 2.49 -21.51 11.70
N SER A 80 2.29 -22.83 11.78
CA SER A 80 1.13 -23.49 11.19
C SER A 80 -0.14 -23.23 12.03
N PRO A 81 -1.32 -22.97 11.42
CA PRO A 81 -1.56 -22.93 9.96
C PRO A 81 -1.31 -21.57 9.31
N ARG A 82 -1.11 -20.49 10.09
CA ARG A 82 -1.07 -19.11 9.60
C ARG A 82 -0.08 -18.91 8.45
N THR A 83 1.14 -19.39 8.59
CA THR A 83 2.20 -19.18 7.58
C THR A 83 2.22 -20.24 6.48
N TYR A 84 1.46 -21.32 6.68
CA TYR A 84 1.26 -22.40 5.72
C TYR A 84 -0.12 -22.32 5.04
N PHE A 85 -0.74 -21.14 5.05
CA PHE A 85 -2.01 -20.96 4.36
C PHE A 85 -1.85 -21.23 2.85
N PRO A 86 -2.78 -22.00 2.23
CA PRO A 86 -2.72 -22.36 0.82
C PRO A 86 -3.01 -21.15 -0.07
N ASP A 87 -1.97 -20.52 -0.61
CA ASP A 87 -2.06 -19.42 -1.57
C ASP A 87 -2.31 -19.92 -3.01
N ASN A 88 -3.18 -20.93 -3.15
CA ASN A 88 -3.44 -21.66 -4.40
C ASN A 88 -4.54 -21.02 -5.28
N PHE A 89 -4.99 -19.82 -4.95
CA PHE A 89 -6.10 -19.14 -5.63
C PHE A 89 -5.59 -17.95 -6.45
N SER A 90 -6.38 -17.60 -7.47
CA SER A 90 -6.04 -16.49 -8.35
C SER A 90 -6.04 -15.15 -7.62
N VAL A 91 -5.13 -14.27 -8.01
CA VAL A 91 -5.06 -12.89 -7.50
C VAL A 91 -5.39 -11.90 -8.61
N ALA A 92 -6.02 -10.78 -8.24
CA ALA A 92 -6.23 -9.67 -9.16
C ALA A 92 -4.90 -8.96 -9.45
N ILE A 93 -4.78 -8.39 -10.65
CA ILE A 93 -3.64 -7.55 -11.04
C ILE A 93 -4.16 -6.24 -11.64
N GLU A 94 -3.52 -5.15 -11.24
CA GLU A 94 -3.73 -3.84 -11.81
C GLU A 94 -2.38 -3.33 -12.31
N ILE A 95 -2.28 -3.03 -13.60
CA ILE A 95 -1.08 -2.42 -14.20
C ILE A 95 -1.29 -0.92 -14.18
N ALA A 96 -0.76 -0.26 -13.14
CA ALA A 96 -0.82 1.19 -13.05
C ALA A 96 0.17 1.86 -14.02
N ALA A 97 -0.32 2.83 -14.79
CA ALA A 97 0.53 3.64 -15.69
C ALA A 97 1.55 4.49 -14.92
N ASP A 98 1.18 4.90 -13.71
CA ASP A 98 2.05 5.51 -12.72
C ASP A 98 2.18 4.56 -11.53
N ARG A 99 3.40 4.12 -11.22
CA ARG A 99 3.72 3.22 -10.10
C ARG A 99 3.37 3.79 -8.73
N ARG A 100 3.03 5.08 -8.68
CA ARG A 100 2.65 5.80 -7.47
C ARG A 100 1.15 5.98 -7.34
N SER A 101 0.38 5.80 -8.41
CA SER A 101 -1.06 6.07 -8.41
C SER A 101 -1.86 4.78 -8.50
N VAL A 102 -2.58 4.42 -7.44
CA VAL A 102 -3.45 3.23 -7.39
C VAL A 102 -4.76 3.61 -6.73
N ASN A 103 -5.89 3.40 -7.41
CA ASN A 103 -7.25 3.57 -6.86
C ASN A 103 -7.40 4.77 -5.90
N ARG A 104 -7.30 6.00 -6.44
CA ARG A 104 -7.40 7.28 -5.69
C ARG A 104 -6.25 7.62 -4.73
N LEU A 105 -5.25 6.75 -4.59
CA LEU A 105 -4.07 6.97 -3.76
C LEU A 105 -2.87 7.33 -4.65
N LYS A 106 -2.11 8.35 -4.25
CA LYS A 106 -0.85 8.76 -4.88
C LYS A 106 0.26 8.71 -3.83
N LEU A 107 1.14 7.73 -3.98
CA LEU A 107 2.28 7.47 -3.12
C LEU A 107 3.49 8.27 -3.59
N GLY A 108 3.70 9.44 -2.98
CA GLY A 108 4.92 10.22 -3.14
C GLY A 108 6.11 9.61 -2.40
N ASN A 109 7.27 10.27 -2.50
CA ASN A 109 8.43 9.94 -1.67
C ASN A 109 8.26 10.48 -0.24
N ARG A 110 7.46 11.54 -0.08
CA ARG A 110 7.28 12.25 1.20
C ARG A 110 5.84 12.23 1.70
N TYR A 111 4.88 12.23 0.79
CA TYR A 111 3.47 12.32 1.13
C TYR A 111 2.65 11.21 0.50
N ILE A 112 1.59 10.80 1.19
CA ILE A 112 0.49 10.04 0.61
C ILE A 112 -0.61 11.06 0.33
N VAL A 113 -0.94 11.24 -0.95
CA VAL A 113 -2.03 12.12 -1.37
C VAL A 113 -3.19 11.26 -1.80
N VAL A 114 -4.39 11.60 -1.35
CA VAL A 114 -5.60 10.86 -1.66
C VAL A 114 -6.68 11.79 -2.19
N GLU A 115 -7.54 11.28 -3.06
CA GLU A 115 -8.59 12.07 -3.70
C GLU A 115 -9.95 11.37 -3.59
N GLN A 116 -10.94 12.08 -3.07
CA GLN A 116 -12.33 11.64 -3.14
C GLN A 116 -12.82 11.79 -4.59
N GLN A 117 -13.47 10.75 -5.13
CA GLN A 117 -13.99 10.77 -6.49
C GLN A 117 -15.45 10.29 -6.50
N PRO A 118 -16.43 11.16 -6.85
CA PRO A 118 -17.84 10.80 -6.89
C PRO A 118 -18.20 9.71 -7.91
N THR A 119 -17.35 9.50 -8.91
CA THR A 119 -17.53 8.47 -9.93
C THR A 119 -16.91 7.13 -9.56
N ALA A 120 -16.27 7.02 -8.39
CA ALA A 120 -15.70 5.76 -7.94
C ALA A 120 -16.81 4.72 -7.71
N THR A 121 -16.50 3.45 -7.96
CA THR A 121 -17.42 2.32 -7.72
C THR A 121 -16.99 1.46 -6.53
N THR A 122 -15.91 1.87 -5.85
CA THR A 122 -15.27 1.13 -4.76
C THR A 122 -14.97 2.06 -3.59
N THR A 123 -14.54 1.49 -2.47
CA THR A 123 -14.04 2.20 -1.30
C THR A 123 -12.54 1.96 -1.14
N ASN A 124 -11.83 2.88 -0.49
CA ASN A 124 -10.43 2.71 -0.09
C ASN A 124 -10.30 3.09 1.38
N LYS A 125 -9.43 2.39 2.10
CA LYS A 125 -8.94 2.84 3.39
C LYS A 125 -7.42 2.69 3.41
N ILE A 126 -6.74 3.71 3.89
CA ILE A 126 -5.28 3.71 4.06
C ILE A 126 -4.92 4.17 5.46
N GLY A 127 -4.05 3.41 6.12
CA GLY A 127 -3.41 3.80 7.38
C GLY A 127 -1.94 4.08 7.14
N ALA A 128 -1.41 5.10 7.81
CA ALA A 128 0.01 5.44 7.77
C ALA A 128 0.52 5.80 9.16
N ARG A 129 1.80 5.50 9.40
CA ARG A 129 2.55 6.05 10.51
C ARG A 129 3.08 7.44 10.13
N VAL A 130 2.46 8.46 10.70
CA VAL A 130 2.72 9.88 10.43
C VAL A 130 3.57 10.47 11.55
N ASN A 131 4.89 10.30 11.42
CA ASN A 131 5.86 10.73 12.44
C ASN A 131 6.01 12.25 12.57
N ASN A 132 5.63 13.01 11.55
CA ASN A 132 5.66 14.47 11.54
C ASN A 132 4.41 15.10 12.19
N GLY A 133 3.41 14.30 12.58
CA GLY A 133 2.30 14.69 13.45
C GLY A 133 1.23 15.56 12.80
N TRP A 134 1.00 15.46 11.50
CA TRP A 134 -0.06 16.22 10.84
C TRP A 134 -0.70 15.48 9.67
N THR A 135 -1.99 15.76 9.47
CA THR A 135 -2.76 15.40 8.28
C THR A 135 -3.62 16.60 7.86
N CYS A 136 -4.04 16.65 6.61
CA CYS A 136 -4.87 17.75 6.11
C CYS A 136 -5.79 17.32 4.97
N ALA A 137 -6.84 18.10 4.75
CA ALA A 137 -7.70 18.01 3.58
C ALA A 137 -7.91 19.40 2.98
N VAL A 138 -8.00 19.47 1.65
CA VAL A 138 -8.46 20.66 0.93
C VAL A 138 -9.84 20.35 0.38
N ASN A 139 -10.81 21.20 0.69
CA ASN A 139 -12.14 21.14 0.10
C ASN A 139 -12.52 22.53 -0.41
N SER A 140 -12.77 22.63 -1.72
CA SER A 140 -13.08 23.88 -2.42
C SER A 140 -11.97 24.94 -2.23
N ASP A 141 -12.14 25.88 -1.31
CA ASP A 141 -11.23 26.98 -1.01
C ASP A 141 -10.64 26.91 0.40
N THR A 142 -10.91 25.83 1.14
CA THR A 142 -10.53 25.69 2.54
C THR A 142 -9.54 24.54 2.72
N LEU A 143 -8.41 24.84 3.34
CA LEU A 143 -7.47 23.88 3.89
C LEU A 143 -7.79 23.64 5.37
N PHE A 144 -8.21 22.41 5.69
CA PHE A 144 -8.31 21.90 7.05
C PHE A 144 -7.01 21.19 7.43
N VAL A 145 -6.37 21.63 8.51
CA VAL A 145 -5.17 21.01 9.08
C VAL A 145 -5.52 20.40 10.43
N LYS A 146 -5.17 19.14 10.62
CA LYS A 146 -5.22 18.42 11.89
C LYS A 146 -3.80 18.09 12.34
N LEU A 147 -3.36 18.68 13.45
CA LEU A 147 -2.16 18.23 14.16
C LEU A 147 -2.55 17.10 15.13
N ILE A 148 -1.74 16.06 15.13
CA ILE A 148 -1.95 14.83 15.87
C ILE A 148 -0.86 14.66 16.89
N ASP A 149 -1.21 14.11 18.04
CA ASP A 149 -0.25 13.81 19.09
C ASP A 149 0.88 12.92 18.59
N ARG A 150 2.13 13.40 18.74
CA ARG A 150 3.34 12.66 18.34
C ARG A 150 3.58 11.45 19.22
N GLU A 151 2.94 11.35 20.39
CA GLU A 151 2.99 10.15 21.24
C GLU A 151 2.39 8.92 20.55
N THR A 152 1.50 9.13 19.57
CA THR A 152 0.93 8.05 18.75
C THR A 152 1.90 7.53 17.67
N LYS A 153 3.14 8.02 17.57
CA LYS A 153 4.04 7.58 16.48
C LYS A 153 4.49 6.13 16.57
N ASP A 154 4.40 5.50 17.75
CA ASP A 154 4.89 4.14 18.01
C ASP A 154 3.79 3.16 18.44
N LEU A 155 2.59 3.28 17.83
CA LEU A 155 1.52 2.33 18.09
C LEU A 155 1.90 0.90 17.68
N ASN A 156 1.46 -0.07 18.49
CA ASN A 156 1.52 -1.51 18.25
C ASN A 156 0.16 -2.09 17.80
N VAL A 157 -0.81 -1.22 17.51
CA VAL A 157 -2.13 -1.54 16.95
C VAL A 157 -2.31 -0.94 15.57
N ASP A 158 -3.34 -1.36 14.83
CA ASP A 158 -3.64 -0.94 13.45
C ASP A 158 -2.40 -0.93 12.54
N LEU A 159 -1.60 -1.99 12.64
CA LEU A 159 -0.36 -2.17 11.86
C LEU A 159 0.64 -1.01 12.04
N GLY A 160 0.54 -0.27 13.15
CA GLY A 160 1.36 0.87 13.50
C GLY A 160 0.93 2.20 12.87
N ALA A 161 -0.26 2.27 12.28
CA ALA A 161 -0.85 3.51 11.79
C ALA A 161 -1.35 4.37 12.95
N ASN A 162 -1.13 5.68 12.85
CA ASN A 162 -1.70 6.68 13.77
C ASN A 162 -2.61 7.69 13.05
N VAL A 163 -2.62 7.65 11.73
CA VAL A 163 -3.56 8.36 10.87
C VAL A 163 -4.14 7.38 9.89
N GLU A 164 -5.45 7.45 9.72
CA GLU A 164 -6.14 6.74 8.66
C GLU A 164 -6.97 7.69 7.81
N CYS A 165 -7.18 7.29 6.57
CA CYS A 165 -8.10 7.97 5.67
C CYS A 165 -8.99 6.96 4.96
N TYR A 166 -10.29 7.15 5.09
CA TYR A 166 -11.31 6.40 4.38
C TYR A 166 -11.87 7.22 3.21
N LEU A 167 -12.12 6.55 2.07
CA LEU A 167 -12.65 7.14 0.85
C LEU A 167 -13.82 6.31 0.33
N SER A 168 -14.93 6.98 0.05
CA SER A 168 -16.04 6.46 -0.73
C SER A 168 -16.39 7.43 -1.88
N PRO A 169 -17.38 7.11 -2.73
CA PRO A 169 -17.92 8.06 -3.69
C PRO A 169 -18.59 9.28 -3.05
N ASP A 170 -18.90 9.22 -1.76
CA ASP A 170 -19.62 10.29 -1.05
C ASP A 170 -18.72 11.09 -0.10
N ILE A 171 -17.69 10.45 0.49
CA ILE A 171 -16.91 11.05 1.58
C ILE A 171 -15.42 10.78 1.49
N LEU A 172 -14.66 11.68 2.14
CA LEU A 172 -13.30 11.49 2.62
C LEU A 172 -13.29 11.76 4.11
N GLU A 173 -12.78 10.80 4.89
CA GLU A 173 -12.68 10.92 6.35
C GLU A 173 -11.21 10.93 6.78
N LEU A 174 -10.86 11.78 7.75
CA LEU A 174 -9.52 11.85 8.36
C LEU A 174 -9.58 11.40 9.82
N GLU A 175 -9.08 10.21 10.07
CA GLU A 175 -9.16 9.52 11.37
C GLU A 175 -7.79 9.54 12.07
N THR A 176 -7.82 9.59 13.40
CA THR A 176 -6.62 9.48 14.25
C THR A 176 -6.75 8.26 15.13
N VAL A 177 -5.69 7.44 15.19
CA VAL A 177 -5.67 6.23 16.01
C VAL A 177 -4.93 6.52 17.31
N GLY A 178 -5.55 6.16 18.43
CA GLY A 178 -4.96 6.23 19.77
C GLY A 178 -4.34 4.90 20.22
N PRO A 179 -3.57 4.89 21.31
CA PRO A 179 -2.99 3.67 21.84
C PRO A 179 -4.05 2.72 22.41
N LEU A 180 -3.86 1.42 22.21
CA LEU A 180 -4.66 0.41 22.89
C LEU A 180 -4.38 0.44 24.38
N THR A 181 -5.39 0.83 25.16
CA THR A 181 -5.27 1.04 26.60
C THR A 181 -6.39 0.30 27.33
N LEU A 182 -6.03 -0.50 28.34
CA LEU A 182 -7.00 -1.07 29.28
C LEU A 182 -7.37 0.01 30.32
N LEU A 183 -8.67 0.23 30.53
CA LEU A 183 -9.18 1.19 31.51
C LEU A 183 -9.94 0.46 32.63
N GLU A 184 -9.57 0.75 33.87
CA GLU A 184 -10.35 0.38 35.05
C GLU A 184 -11.54 1.35 35.26
N PRO A 185 -12.58 0.96 36.04
CA PRO A 185 -13.69 1.86 36.35
C PRO A 185 -13.21 3.23 36.86
N LYS A 186 -13.76 4.31 36.31
CA LYS A 186 -13.43 5.73 36.58
C LYS A 186 -12.10 6.23 36.01
N GLN A 187 -11.36 5.43 35.25
CA GLN A 187 -10.21 5.92 34.49
C GLN A 187 -10.62 6.52 33.15
N SER A 188 -9.72 7.30 32.55
CA SER A 188 -9.87 7.88 31.21
C SER A 188 -8.54 7.89 30.48
N VAL A 189 -8.59 7.79 29.15
CA VAL A 189 -7.49 8.16 28.26
C VAL A 189 -7.82 9.45 27.53
N THR A 190 -6.81 10.14 27.02
CA THR A 190 -6.96 11.33 26.19
C THR A 190 -6.14 11.14 24.92
N LEU A 191 -6.76 11.46 23.79
CA LEU A 191 -6.10 11.64 22.51
C LEU A 191 -6.39 13.08 22.09
N THR A 192 -5.35 13.89 21.88
CA THR A 192 -5.49 15.31 21.58
C THR A 192 -5.24 15.58 20.10
N GLU A 193 -6.14 16.34 19.50
CA GLU A 193 -5.99 16.89 18.15
C GLU A 193 -6.06 18.42 18.21
N LYS A 194 -5.30 19.11 17.35
CA LYS A 194 -5.42 20.56 17.17
C LYS A 194 -5.83 20.87 15.75
N TRP A 195 -6.92 21.60 15.59
CA TRP A 195 -7.57 21.83 14.31
C TRP A 195 -7.39 23.29 13.88
N PHE A 196 -7.04 23.48 12.62
CA PHE A 196 -6.85 24.79 12.03
C PHE A 196 -7.51 24.84 10.64
N LEU A 197 -8.04 26.00 10.29
CA LEU A 197 -8.63 26.28 8.98
C LEU A 197 -7.88 27.44 8.35
N PHE A 198 -7.60 27.33 7.05
CA PHE A 198 -6.93 28.35 6.26
C PHE A 198 -7.58 28.45 4.88
N ASP A 199 -7.51 29.63 4.27
CA ASP A 199 -7.84 29.80 2.85
C ASP A 199 -6.75 29.14 2.00
N ASN A 200 -7.14 28.19 1.15
CA ASN A 200 -6.31 27.57 0.13
C ASN A 200 -7.17 26.77 -0.84
N SER A 201 -7.18 27.17 -2.12
CA SER A 201 -7.89 26.47 -3.18
C SER A 201 -7.02 25.51 -4.00
N VAL A 202 -5.73 25.38 -3.67
CA VAL A 202 -4.81 24.49 -4.39
C VAL A 202 -4.94 23.07 -3.87
N ILE A 203 -5.62 22.22 -4.65
CA ILE A 203 -5.70 20.78 -4.40
C ILE A 203 -4.34 20.13 -4.69
N PRO A 204 -3.63 19.59 -3.69
CA PRO A 204 -2.35 18.92 -3.92
C PRO A 204 -2.57 17.59 -4.65
N THR A 205 -1.66 17.24 -5.55
CA THR A 205 -1.72 15.99 -6.33
C THR A 205 -0.45 15.15 -6.24
N ASN A 206 0.63 15.69 -5.67
CA ASN A 206 1.94 15.05 -5.54
C ASN A 206 2.83 15.81 -4.54
N ASP A 207 4.04 15.29 -4.28
CA ASP A 207 4.99 15.90 -3.34
C ASP A 207 5.29 17.38 -3.62
N GLN A 208 5.51 17.75 -4.90
CA GLN A 208 5.87 19.12 -5.27
C GLN A 208 4.73 20.10 -4.95
N THR A 209 3.49 19.70 -5.25
CA THR A 209 2.32 20.54 -4.94
C THR A 209 2.10 20.67 -3.44
N VAL A 210 2.30 19.61 -2.66
CA VAL A 210 2.23 19.67 -1.18
C VAL A 210 3.29 20.62 -0.63
N ASP A 211 4.53 20.51 -1.10
CA ASP A 211 5.65 21.37 -0.69
C ASP A 211 5.38 22.84 -1.00
N ALA A 212 4.76 23.14 -2.14
CA ALA A 212 4.50 24.50 -2.59
C ALA A 212 3.27 25.14 -1.91
N SER A 213 2.17 24.41 -1.76
CA SER A 213 0.89 25.00 -1.33
C SER A 213 0.46 24.68 0.10
N ILE A 214 0.97 23.59 0.70
CA ILE A 214 0.52 23.11 2.02
C ILE A 214 1.62 23.30 3.07
N LEU A 215 2.83 22.81 2.77
CA LEU A 215 3.93 22.77 3.73
C LEU A 215 4.28 24.14 4.35
N PRO A 216 4.23 25.29 3.65
CA PRO A 216 4.48 26.59 4.26
C PRO A 216 3.47 26.96 5.35
N THR A 217 2.24 26.47 5.28
CA THR A 217 1.23 26.65 6.33
C THR A 217 1.51 25.73 7.51
N ILE A 218 1.84 24.47 7.26
CA ILE A 218 2.19 23.50 8.31
C ILE A 218 3.42 23.98 9.10
N ASN A 219 4.46 24.46 8.43
CA ASN A 219 5.69 24.94 9.09
C ASN A 219 5.48 26.14 10.00
N ARG A 220 4.36 26.86 9.88
CA ARG A 220 4.00 27.96 10.81
C ARG A 220 3.31 27.46 12.08
N LEU A 221 2.85 26.21 12.08
CA LEU A 221 2.14 25.56 13.18
C LEU A 221 3.02 24.63 14.01
N LEU A 222 4.13 24.16 13.44
CA LEU A 222 5.12 23.27 14.07
C LEU A 222 6.24 24.07 14.74
#